data_AF-A0AAW8KC83-F1
#
_entry.id   AF-A0AAW8KC83-F1
#
_cell.length_a   1.000
_cell.length_b   1.000
_cell.length_c   1.000
_cell.angle_alpha   90.00
_cell.angle_beta   90.00
_cell.angle_gamma   90.00
#
_symmetry.space_group_name_H-M   'P 1'
#
loop_
_entity.id
_entity.type
_entity.pdbx_description
1 polymer ?
#
loop_
_entity_poly.entity_id
_entity_poly.type
_entity_poly.pdbx_seq_one_letter_code
_entity_poly.pdbx_strand_id
1 'polypeptide(L)'
;IDNLGIEDVIIPALYEGVGTVRCQHGVLPVPVPAVLNIVNAENITLSITGVQGEFVTPTGAAIAAAICTEKKLPEKFRVVKTG
;
A
#
# COMPACT_ATOMS: atom_id res chain seq x y z
N ILE A 1 12.23 -6.88 9.09
CA ILE A 1 11.09 -7.42 9.85
C ILE A 1 11.55 -8.42 10.88
N ASP A 2 12.48 -9.30 10.51
CA ASP A 2 13.08 -10.31 11.39
C ASP A 2 13.65 -9.71 12.69
N ASN A 3 14.39 -8.59 12.58
CA ASN A 3 14.93 -7.89 13.77
C ASN A 3 13.88 -7.18 14.63
N LEU A 4 12.64 -7.01 14.13
CA LEU A 4 11.54 -6.42 14.89
C LEU A 4 10.73 -7.50 15.65
N GLY A 5 10.98 -8.79 15.39
CA GLY A 5 10.21 -9.89 15.97
C GLY A 5 8.73 -9.86 15.56
N ILE A 6 8.44 -9.37 14.36
CA ILE A 6 7.07 -9.33 13.81
C ILE A 6 6.86 -10.60 12.99
N GLU A 7 5.88 -11.41 13.41
CA GLU A 7 5.49 -12.64 12.72
C GLU A 7 4.46 -12.36 11.62
N ASP A 8 3.46 -11.53 11.93
CA ASP A 8 2.36 -11.21 11.02
C ASP A 8 2.26 -9.73 10.71
N VAL A 9 2.00 -9.44 9.43
CA VAL A 9 1.69 -8.09 8.94
C VAL A 9 0.39 -8.14 8.16
N ILE A 10 -0.62 -7.45 8.69
CA ILE A 10 -1.97 -7.43 8.11
C ILE A 10 -2.16 -6.16 7.30
N ILE A 11 -2.42 -6.28 6.00
CA ILE A 11 -2.71 -5.15 5.11
C ILE A 11 -4.05 -5.39 4.41
N PRO A 12 -5.17 -4.86 4.96
CA PRO A 12 -6.49 -5.08 4.38
C PRO A 12 -6.69 -4.43 3.03
N ALA A 13 -6.17 -3.21 2.87
CA ALA A 13 -6.18 -2.48 1.63
C ALA A 13 -5.13 -1.37 1.66
N LEU A 14 -4.66 -0.98 0.48
CA LEU A 14 -3.96 0.27 0.25
C LEU A 14 -4.97 1.34 -0.18
N TYR A 15 -4.73 2.58 0.23
CA TYR A 15 -5.59 3.72 -0.10
C TYR A 15 -4.80 4.71 -0.94
N GLU A 16 -5.34 5.05 -2.10
CA GLU A 16 -4.66 5.92 -3.07
C GLU A 16 -5.48 7.17 -3.37
N GLY A 17 -4.82 8.25 -3.75
CA GLY A 17 -5.48 9.47 -4.20
C GLY A 17 -5.84 9.46 -5.67
N VAL A 18 -6.06 10.66 -6.20
CA VAL A 18 -6.40 10.95 -7.60
C VAL A 18 -5.59 12.13 -8.12
N GLY A 19 -5.57 12.30 -9.44
CA GLY A 19 -4.92 13.43 -10.10
C GLY A 19 -3.73 13.00 -10.94
N THR A 20 -2.66 13.79 -10.91
CA THR A 20 -1.42 13.49 -11.66
C THR A 20 -0.19 13.81 -10.84
N VAL A 21 0.91 13.12 -11.12
CA VAL A 21 2.22 13.35 -10.51
C VAL A 21 3.27 13.53 -11.60
N ARG A 22 4.23 14.44 -11.38
CA ARG A 22 5.39 14.63 -12.26
C ARG A 22 6.58 13.86 -11.70
N CYS A 23 7.12 12.95 -12.49
CA CYS A 23 8.31 12.17 -12.17
C CYS A 23 9.28 12.12 -13.36
N GLN A 24 10.37 11.33 -13.27
CA GLN A 24 11.37 11.18 -14.33
C GLN A 24 10.78 10.62 -15.65
N HIS A 25 9.64 9.95 -15.57
CA HIS A 25 8.93 9.38 -16.72
C HIS A 25 7.86 10.33 -17.30
N GLY A 26 7.86 11.60 -16.87
CA GLY A 26 6.89 12.61 -17.29
C GLY A 26 5.75 12.80 -16.30
N VAL A 27 4.59 13.20 -16.80
CA VAL A 27 3.37 13.36 -15.99
C VAL A 27 2.54 12.09 -16.10
N LEU A 28 2.28 11.45 -14.97
CA LEU A 28 1.53 10.20 -14.87
C LEU A 28 0.22 10.41 -14.10
N PRO A 29 -0.84 9.65 -14.42
CA PRO A 29 -2.05 9.64 -13.60
C PRO A 29 -1.76 9.04 -12.22
N VAL A 30 -2.53 9.44 -11.22
CA VAL A 30 -2.61 8.75 -9.92
C VAL A 30 -3.91 7.93 -9.89
N PRO A 31 -3.87 6.61 -9.59
CA PRO A 31 -2.68 5.81 -9.27
C PRO A 31 -1.71 5.66 -10.44
N VAL A 32 -0.40 5.68 -10.17
CA VAL A 32 0.61 5.51 -11.23
C VAL A 32 0.60 4.07 -11.78
N PRO A 33 0.93 3.86 -13.07
CA PRO A 33 0.87 2.52 -13.68
C PRO A 33 1.67 1.44 -12.94
N ALA A 34 2.82 1.81 -12.38
CA ALA A 34 3.65 0.87 -11.62
C ALA A 34 2.97 0.38 -10.34
N VAL A 35 2.21 1.24 -9.64
CA VAL A 35 1.40 0.84 -8.47
C VAL A 35 0.31 -0.13 -8.89
N LEU A 36 -0.43 0.19 -9.97
CA LEU A 36 -1.48 -0.68 -10.48
C LEU A 36 -0.96 -2.07 -10.85
N ASN A 37 0.22 -2.15 -11.48
CA ASN A 37 0.83 -3.43 -11.85
C ASN A 37 1.18 -4.28 -10.62
N ILE A 38 1.77 -3.68 -9.58
CA ILE A 38 2.11 -4.39 -8.32
C ILE A 38 0.84 -4.86 -7.63
N VAL A 39 -0.14 -3.96 -7.46
CA VAL A 39 -1.43 -4.27 -6.81
C VAL A 39 -2.12 -5.44 -7.50
N ASN A 40 -2.14 -5.45 -8.84
CA ASN A 40 -2.73 -6.53 -9.61
C ASN A 40 -1.94 -7.85 -9.48
N ALA A 41 -0.61 -7.81 -9.61
CA ALA A 41 0.24 -9.00 -9.53
C ALA A 41 0.15 -9.68 -8.15
N GLU A 42 0.12 -8.87 -7.09
CA GLU A 42 0.19 -9.32 -5.69
C GLU A 42 -1.21 -9.50 -5.06
N ASN A 43 -2.27 -9.30 -5.86
CA ASN A 43 -3.67 -9.38 -5.44
C ASN A 43 -3.98 -8.49 -4.22
N ILE A 44 -3.38 -7.30 -4.16
CA ILE A 44 -3.60 -6.35 -3.06
C ILE A 44 -4.90 -5.60 -3.31
N THR A 45 -5.70 -5.41 -2.28
CA THR A 45 -6.89 -4.57 -2.38
C THR A 45 -6.47 -3.10 -2.43
N LEU A 46 -6.91 -2.37 -3.45
CA LEU A 46 -6.68 -0.94 -3.60
C LEU A 46 -8.02 -0.18 -3.54
N SER A 47 -8.11 0.82 -2.69
CA SER A 47 -9.25 1.71 -2.58
C SER A 47 -8.86 3.12 -3.03
N ILE A 48 -9.65 3.70 -3.93
CA ILE A 48 -9.44 5.06 -4.39
C ILE A 48 -10.16 6.04 -3.46
N THR A 49 -9.41 6.98 -2.94
CA THR A 49 -9.91 8.13 -2.19
C THR A 49 -10.21 9.27 -3.15
N GLY A 50 -11.09 10.20 -2.77
CA GLY A 50 -11.35 11.42 -3.54
C GLY A 50 -10.29 12.52 -3.38
N VAL A 51 -9.17 12.24 -2.71
CA VAL A 51 -8.18 13.25 -2.32
C VAL A 51 -7.11 13.39 -3.39
N GLN A 52 -6.72 14.63 -3.69
CA GLN A 52 -5.67 14.91 -4.68
C GLN A 52 -4.29 14.51 -4.15
N GLY A 53 -3.51 13.83 -4.99
CA GLY A 53 -2.11 13.48 -4.73
C GLY A 53 -1.83 11.98 -4.75
N GLU A 54 -0.55 11.62 -4.80
CA GLU A 54 -0.06 10.24 -4.71
C GLU A 54 0.22 9.90 -3.24
N PHE A 55 -0.46 8.87 -2.73
CA PHE A 55 -0.31 8.34 -1.37
C PHE A 55 0.43 7.00 -1.37
N VAL A 56 0.30 6.22 -2.44
CA VAL A 56 1.03 4.97 -2.60
C VAL A 56 2.03 5.13 -3.74
N THR A 57 3.32 5.05 -3.41
CA THR A 57 4.37 5.02 -4.44
C THR A 57 4.70 3.57 -4.81
N PRO A 58 5.34 3.30 -5.97
CA PRO A 58 5.70 1.93 -6.37
C PRO A 58 6.54 1.19 -5.32
N THR A 59 7.50 1.89 -4.68
CA THR A 59 8.32 1.30 -3.61
C THR A 59 7.47 0.93 -2.39
N GLY A 60 6.54 1.82 -1.99
CA GLY A 60 5.63 1.55 -0.88
C GLY A 60 4.71 0.35 -1.16
N ALA A 61 4.13 0.28 -2.37
CA ALA A 61 3.31 -0.85 -2.79
C ALA A 61 4.10 -2.16 -2.80
N ALA A 62 5.34 -2.16 -3.31
CA ALA A 62 6.20 -3.34 -3.34
C ALA A 62 6.59 -3.81 -1.93
N ILE A 63 6.90 -2.88 -1.01
CA ILE A 63 7.18 -3.23 0.38
C ILE A 63 5.93 -3.84 1.03
N ALA A 64 4.77 -3.18 0.89
CA ALA A 64 3.51 -3.68 1.42
C ALA A 64 3.20 -5.09 0.91
N ALA A 65 3.38 -5.33 -0.40
CA ALA A 65 3.24 -6.65 -1.00
C ALA A 65 4.17 -7.69 -0.38
N ALA A 66 5.45 -7.36 -0.27
CA ALA A 66 6.49 -8.29 0.16
C ALA A 66 6.33 -8.72 1.62
N ILE A 67 5.76 -7.87 2.48
CA ILE A 67 5.67 -8.12 3.92
C ILE A 67 4.29 -8.60 4.36
N CYS A 68 3.24 -8.40 3.56
CA CYS A 68 1.87 -8.74 3.92
C CYS A 68 1.71 -10.26 4.09
N THR A 69 1.35 -10.71 5.29
CA THR A 69 1.04 -12.11 5.57
C THR A 69 -0.46 -12.39 5.54
N GLU A 70 -1.29 -11.42 5.96
CA GLU A 70 -2.75 -11.54 5.95
C GLU A 70 -3.45 -10.27 5.42
N LYS A 71 -4.67 -10.46 4.90
CA LYS A 71 -5.48 -9.37 4.32
C LYS A 71 -6.71 -9.02 5.18
N LYS A 72 -6.92 -9.68 6.32
CA LYS A 72 -8.10 -9.49 7.15
C LYS A 72 -7.71 -9.15 8.58
N LEU A 73 -8.08 -7.96 9.03
CA LEU A 73 -7.95 -7.61 10.45
C LEU A 73 -8.91 -8.45 11.31
N PRO A 74 -8.50 -8.85 12.53
CA PRO A 74 -9.40 -9.46 13.48
C PRO A 74 -10.46 -8.46 13.94
N GLU A 75 -11.63 -8.96 14.35
CA GLU A 75 -12.75 -8.14 14.84
C GLU A 75 -12.35 -7.28 16.04
N LYS A 76 -11.47 -7.81 16.90
CA LYS A 76 -10.99 -7.15 18.11
C LYS A 76 -9.49 -7.31 18.20
N PHE A 77 -8.81 -6.21 18.46
CA PHE A 77 -7.38 -6.15 18.73
C PHE A 77 -7.09 -5.07 19.77
N ARG A 78 -5.89 -5.11 20.35
CA ARG A 78 -5.40 -4.07 21.26
C ARG A 78 -4.05 -3.60 20.77
N VAL A 79 -3.84 -2.29 20.78
CA VAL A 79 -2.52 -1.70 20.51
C VAL A 79 -1.60 -2.00 21.68
N VAL A 80 -0.49 -2.69 21.41
CA VAL A 80 0.53 -3.04 22.43
C VAL A 80 1.72 -2.09 22.38
N LYS A 81 2.07 -1.60 21.19
CA LYS A 81 3.19 -0.67 20.96
C LYS A 81 2.91 0.17 19.73
N THR A 82 3.35 1.44 19.77
CA THR A 82 3.43 2.34 18.62
C THR A 82 4.88 2.80 18.47
N GLY A 83 5.25 3.22 17.26
CA GLY A 83 6.52 3.91 16.97
C GLY A 83 6.33 5.42 17.02
#